data_AF-A0A2H5Y5F4-F1
#
_entry.id   AF-A0A2H5Y5F4-F1
#
_cell.length_a   1.000
_cell.length_b   1.000
_cell.length_c   1.000
_cell.angle_alpha   90.00
_cell.angle_beta   90.00
_cell.angle_gamma   90.00
#
_symmetry.space_group_name_H-M   'P 1'
#
loop_
_entity.id
_entity.type
_entity.pdbx_description
1 polymer ?
#
loop_
_entity_poly.entity_id
_entity_poly.type
_entity_poly.pdbx_seq_one_letter_code
_entity_poly.pdbx_strand_id
1 'polypeptide(L)'
;MALQAVGNGAFGLPDLRSTAQGQIPDLTPRIRIVIQLIAIQMHWSPQDGSSPAAFIARMDGLMARAAERLDPREPALVAFPEDVGLLAALAVLPPGLRHQPTMAKAMAFALRQRFLPALYHRLRHRVSWARALLLAIQPRLVPLYLGTFSTLARKYRVVLVAGSAPLAALPYPSGSHPETLRPRGPAVYNTAALFGPDGSLIGLQRKVARIDLEGPQGLDLTAGSLEETRVFPTEAGRVGIAICLDAFAPESPVRERLAHLGAEILVQPSANPGPWTPEQQADWLRGAWAATVQEGRFAYAINPMMTGTLFDLAFYGQSALIARDVNLAPGDRGYRDIGPLPGFLAVAQRDDSEEILVARVPYPP
;
A
#
# COMPACT_ATOMS: atom_id res chain seq x y z
N MET A 1 8.17 -64.73 -32.04
CA MET A 1 8.52 -64.06 -33.32
C MET A 1 9.17 -62.74 -32.92
N ALA A 2 10.49 -62.74 -32.71
CA ALA A 2 11.51 -62.50 -33.74
C ALA A 2 11.44 -61.05 -34.24
N LEU A 3 12.49 -60.24 -34.35
CA LEU A 3 13.92 -60.24 -33.99
C LEU A 3 14.52 -59.11 -34.88
N GLN A 4 15.73 -58.65 -34.54
CA GLN A 4 16.70 -57.88 -35.34
C GLN A 4 16.65 -56.34 -35.21
N ALA A 5 17.79 -55.63 -35.07
CA ALA A 5 19.17 -56.04 -34.84
C ALA A 5 20.08 -54.82 -34.58
N VAL A 6 20.88 -54.93 -33.51
CA VAL A 6 22.34 -54.74 -33.44
C VAL A 6 22.95 -53.32 -33.52
N GLY A 7 23.82 -53.05 -32.53
CA GLY A 7 24.88 -52.04 -32.62
C GLY A 7 25.63 -51.83 -31.31
N ASN A 8 26.57 -52.71 -30.97
CA ASN A 8 27.57 -52.51 -29.92
C ASN A 8 28.48 -51.31 -30.25
N GLY A 9 28.79 -50.46 -29.27
CA GLY A 9 29.80 -49.42 -29.38
C GLY A 9 30.32 -49.01 -28.00
N ALA A 10 31.61 -49.21 -27.79
CA ALA A 10 32.30 -49.17 -26.51
C ALA A 10 32.34 -47.80 -25.83
N PHE A 11 32.46 -47.84 -24.50
CA PHE A 11 32.81 -46.72 -23.63
C PHE A 11 34.07 -46.00 -24.10
N GLY A 12 33.90 -44.79 -24.64
CA GLY A 12 34.98 -43.83 -24.87
C GLY A 12 34.86 -42.68 -23.87
N LEU A 13 35.86 -42.52 -23.01
CA LEU A 13 36.08 -41.34 -22.19
C LEU A 13 36.40 -40.14 -23.09
N PRO A 14 35.71 -38.99 -22.98
CA PRO A 14 36.18 -37.75 -23.60
C PRO A 14 37.17 -37.02 -22.68
N ASP A 15 38.42 -37.07 -23.11
CA ASP A 15 39.43 -36.01 -23.16
C ASP A 15 39.37 -34.85 -22.14
N LEU A 16 40.29 -34.92 -21.16
CA LEU A 16 40.68 -33.82 -20.30
C LEU A 16 41.72 -32.96 -21.02
N ARG A 17 41.28 -31.89 -21.72
CA ARG A 17 42.08 -30.66 -21.97
C ARG A 17 41.24 -29.57 -22.64
N SER A 18 41.44 -28.33 -22.16
CA SER A 18 41.02 -27.05 -22.76
C SER A 18 39.53 -26.71 -22.63
N THR A 19 39.06 -25.98 -21.62
CA THR A 19 39.33 -24.53 -21.47
C THR A 19 39.02 -24.10 -20.03
N ALA A 20 40.05 -23.95 -19.19
CA ALA A 20 39.94 -23.19 -17.97
C ALA A 20 39.99 -21.70 -18.32
N GLN A 21 38.89 -21.14 -18.81
CA GLN A 21 38.64 -19.70 -18.62
C GLN A 21 38.21 -19.54 -17.17
N GLY A 22 39.19 -19.36 -16.29
CA GLY A 22 38.94 -18.86 -14.95
C GLY A 22 38.21 -17.53 -15.07
N GLN A 23 36.90 -17.53 -14.82
CA GLN A 23 36.22 -16.33 -14.39
C GLN A 23 36.89 -15.92 -13.08
N ILE A 24 37.74 -14.90 -13.16
CA ILE A 24 38.18 -14.16 -11.99
C ILE A 24 36.88 -13.68 -11.33
N PRO A 25 36.53 -14.10 -10.10
CA PRO A 25 35.40 -13.52 -9.42
C PRO A 25 35.65 -12.01 -9.34
N ASP A 26 34.69 -11.23 -9.81
CA ASP A 26 34.68 -9.79 -9.63
C ASP A 26 34.64 -9.50 -8.13
N LEU A 27 35.84 -9.42 -7.53
CA LEU A 27 36.08 -9.15 -6.11
C LEU A 27 36.04 -7.65 -5.82
N THR A 28 35.56 -6.81 -6.75
CA THR A 28 35.18 -5.47 -6.34
C THR A 28 33.99 -5.62 -5.37
N PRO A 29 34.09 -5.11 -4.13
CA PRO A 29 32.92 -5.00 -3.29
C PRO A 29 31.99 -4.05 -4.02
N ARG A 30 31.01 -4.60 -4.76
CA ARG A 30 29.86 -3.82 -5.19
C ARG A 30 29.30 -3.25 -3.91
N ILE A 31 29.46 -1.94 -3.72
CA ILE A 31 28.86 -1.22 -2.62
C ILE A 31 27.36 -1.50 -2.79
N ARG A 32 26.84 -2.46 -2.02
CA ARG A 32 25.43 -2.79 -2.05
C ARG A 32 24.77 -1.61 -1.38
N ILE A 33 24.18 -0.74 -2.19
CA ILE A 33 23.30 0.32 -1.71
C ILE A 33 22.26 -0.39 -0.85
N VAL A 34 22.06 0.08 0.38
CA VAL A 34 21.06 -0.44 1.30
C VAL A 34 19.88 0.53 1.31
N ILE A 35 18.68 -0.02 1.37
CA ILE A 35 17.44 0.73 1.52
C ILE A 35 16.70 0.26 2.77
N GLN A 36 15.80 1.11 3.25
CA GLN A 36 14.99 0.85 4.44
C GLN A 36 13.53 0.72 4.04
N LEU A 37 12.89 -0.39 4.38
CA LEU A 37 11.47 -0.63 4.16
C LEU A 37 10.72 -0.47 5.48
N ILE A 38 9.64 0.32 5.47
CA ILE A 38 8.89 0.64 6.67
C ILE A 38 7.40 0.46 6.41
N ALA A 39 6.77 -0.36 7.24
CA ALA A 39 5.32 -0.51 7.29
C ALA A 39 4.81 0.09 8.60
N ILE A 40 3.86 1.01 8.50
CA ILE A 40 3.15 1.55 9.66
C ILE A 40 1.86 0.77 9.82
N GLN A 41 1.80 -0.07 10.86
CA GLN A 41 0.53 -0.59 11.35
C GLN A 41 -0.15 0.49 12.18
N MET A 42 -1.11 1.18 11.59
CA MET A 42 -1.77 2.30 12.25
C MET A 42 -2.97 1.80 13.05
N HIS A 43 -3.02 2.15 14.35
CA HIS A 43 -4.23 1.96 15.14
C HIS A 43 -5.03 3.27 15.15
N TRP A 44 -6.18 3.31 14.51
CA TRP A 44 -6.97 4.54 14.44
C TRP A 44 -8.08 4.65 15.49
N SER A 45 -8.39 5.89 15.81
CA SER A 45 -9.54 6.25 16.62
C SER A 45 -10.28 7.46 16.02
N PRO A 46 -11.58 7.64 16.28
CA PRO A 46 -12.29 8.84 15.84
C PRO A 46 -11.69 10.16 16.35
N GLN A 47 -10.91 10.11 17.45
CA GLN A 47 -10.22 11.27 18.01
C GLN A 47 -9.09 11.77 17.11
N ASP A 48 -8.44 10.87 16.37
CA ASP A 48 -7.37 11.20 15.42
C ASP A 48 -7.90 12.05 14.25
N GLY A 49 -9.17 11.88 13.89
CA GLY A 49 -9.89 12.68 12.90
C GLY A 49 -10.70 13.83 13.52
N SER A 50 -10.44 14.24 14.76
CA SER A 50 -11.29 15.24 15.45
C SER A 50 -11.19 16.67 14.88
N SER A 51 -10.09 16.97 14.20
CA SER A 51 -9.82 18.24 13.52
C SER A 51 -8.66 18.06 12.52
N PRO A 52 -8.47 19.00 11.57
CA PRO A 52 -7.32 18.94 10.67
C PRO A 52 -5.98 18.91 11.42
N ALA A 53 -5.87 19.67 12.52
CA ALA A 53 -4.67 19.70 13.36
C ALA A 53 -4.41 18.36 14.06
N ALA A 54 -5.46 17.71 14.56
CA ALA A 54 -5.35 16.38 15.17
C ALA A 54 -4.87 15.33 14.16
N PHE A 55 -5.43 15.35 12.95
CA PHE A 55 -5.00 14.46 11.87
C PHE A 55 -3.51 14.67 11.53
N ILE A 56 -3.10 15.93 11.32
CA ILE A 56 -1.69 16.27 11.04
C ILE A 56 -0.78 15.79 12.17
N ALA A 57 -1.13 16.10 13.43
CA ALA A 57 -0.34 15.71 14.59
C ALA A 57 -0.23 14.19 14.73
N ARG A 58 -1.31 13.45 14.43
CA ARG A 58 -1.31 11.98 14.46
C ARG A 58 -0.36 11.40 13.42
N MET A 59 -0.45 11.88 12.17
CA MET A 59 0.41 11.38 11.09
C MET A 59 1.88 11.74 11.36
N ASP A 60 2.12 12.95 11.88
CA ASP A 60 3.46 13.39 12.26
C ASP A 60 4.05 12.57 13.41
N GLY A 61 3.27 12.25 14.44
CA GLY A 61 3.72 11.42 15.56
C GLY A 61 4.08 9.99 15.14
N LEU A 62 3.34 9.41 14.20
CA LEU A 62 3.66 8.12 13.60
C LEU A 62 4.99 8.18 12.83
N MET A 63 5.16 9.22 12.01
CA MET A 63 6.40 9.42 11.26
C MET A 63 7.60 9.73 12.16
N ALA A 64 7.42 10.47 13.25
CA ALA A 64 8.47 10.75 14.21
C ALA A 64 9.00 9.45 14.84
N ARG A 65 8.09 8.57 15.27
CA ARG A 65 8.44 7.24 15.80
C ARG A 65 9.08 6.33 14.76
N ALA A 66 8.66 6.42 13.50
CA ALA A 66 9.34 5.70 12.42
C ALA A 66 10.76 6.23 12.22
N ALA A 67 10.93 7.56 12.21
CA ALA A 67 12.19 8.25 11.99
C ALA A 67 13.24 7.96 13.07
N GLU A 68 12.84 7.69 14.31
CA GLU A 68 13.74 7.21 15.38
C GLU A 68 14.51 5.94 15.02
N ARG A 69 14.01 5.16 14.06
CA ARG A 69 14.59 3.88 13.61
C ARG A 69 15.25 3.96 12.24
N LEU A 70 15.23 5.11 11.59
CA LEU A 70 15.80 5.30 10.26
C LEU A 70 17.27 5.71 10.32
N ASP A 71 18.09 5.15 9.44
CA ASP A 71 19.38 5.73 9.09
C ASP A 71 19.18 6.85 8.07
N PRO A 72 19.46 8.12 8.39
CA PRO A 72 19.24 9.25 7.47
C PRO A 72 20.16 9.24 6.23
N ARG A 73 21.12 8.31 6.14
CA ARG A 73 22.03 8.16 5.01
C ARG A 73 21.52 7.18 3.95
N GLU A 74 20.51 6.38 4.27
CA GLU A 74 19.97 5.34 3.41
C GLU A 74 18.57 5.71 2.91
N PRO A 75 18.26 5.52 1.62
CA PRO A 75 16.91 5.73 1.11
C PRO A 75 15.88 4.91 1.90
N ALA A 76 14.77 5.54 2.26
CA ALA A 76 13.71 4.92 3.04
C ALA A 76 12.38 5.00 2.30
N LEU A 77 11.69 3.86 2.19
CA LEU A 77 10.33 3.73 1.69
C LEU A 77 9.39 3.43 2.86
N VAL A 78 8.56 4.41 3.20
CA VAL A 78 7.56 4.31 4.26
C VAL A 78 6.17 4.14 3.65
N ALA A 79 5.38 3.21 4.18
CA ALA A 79 4.01 3.00 3.73
C ALA A 79 3.00 3.02 4.88
N PHE A 80 1.94 3.80 4.68
CA PHE A 80 0.75 3.82 5.52
C PHE A 80 -0.34 2.86 5.01
N PRO A 81 -1.29 2.45 5.87
CA PRO A 81 -2.38 1.55 5.48
C PRO A 81 -3.41 2.17 4.54
N GLU A 82 -4.29 1.33 3.99
CA GLU A 82 -5.48 1.79 3.28
C GLU A 82 -6.38 2.66 4.20
N ASP A 83 -7.19 3.51 3.58
CA ASP A 83 -8.26 4.26 4.23
C ASP A 83 -7.83 5.31 5.27
N VAL A 84 -6.54 5.57 5.46
CA VAL A 84 -6.04 6.67 6.32
C VAL A 84 -6.70 8.02 5.99
N GLY A 85 -7.05 8.25 4.72
CA GLY A 85 -7.80 9.42 4.26
C GLY A 85 -9.23 9.54 4.79
N LEU A 86 -9.84 8.47 5.32
CA LEU A 86 -11.13 8.55 6.00
C LEU A 86 -11.03 9.34 7.31
N LEU A 87 -9.89 9.31 8.01
CA LEU A 87 -9.65 10.19 9.16
C LEU A 87 -9.53 11.65 8.73
N ALA A 88 -8.88 11.92 7.60
CA ALA A 88 -8.85 13.26 7.02
C ALA A 88 -10.26 13.72 6.61
N ALA A 89 -11.10 12.81 6.10
CA ALA A 89 -12.50 13.10 5.79
C ALA A 89 -13.31 13.43 7.05
N LEU A 90 -13.12 12.67 8.14
CA LEU A 90 -13.70 12.96 9.45
C LEU A 90 -13.26 14.33 9.98
N ALA A 91 -11.99 14.68 9.80
CA ALA A 91 -11.38 15.94 10.24
C ALA A 91 -11.93 17.19 9.54
N VAL A 92 -12.44 17.07 8.31
CA VAL A 92 -13.04 18.20 7.56
C VAL A 92 -14.57 18.26 7.67
N LEU A 93 -15.16 17.25 8.31
CA LEU A 93 -16.58 17.17 8.62
C LEU A 93 -16.87 17.75 10.02
N PRO A 94 -18.13 18.11 10.31
CA PRO A 94 -18.45 18.80 11.56
C PRO A 94 -18.15 17.95 12.82
N PRO A 95 -17.70 18.55 13.93
CA PRO A 95 -17.25 17.83 15.12
C PRO A 95 -18.28 16.86 15.74
N GLY A 96 -19.59 17.12 15.56
CA GLY A 96 -20.66 16.25 16.07
C GLY A 96 -20.69 14.85 15.44
N LEU A 97 -19.97 14.65 14.33
CA LEU A 97 -19.92 13.40 13.59
C LEU A 97 -19.32 12.25 14.41
N ARG A 98 -18.27 12.53 15.20
CA ARG A 98 -17.54 11.52 15.98
C ARG A 98 -18.32 10.91 17.14
N HIS A 99 -19.41 11.55 17.56
CA HIS A 99 -20.28 11.06 18.64
C HIS A 99 -21.45 10.22 18.11
N GLN A 100 -21.53 10.02 16.79
CA GLN A 100 -22.55 9.16 16.22
C GLN A 100 -22.20 7.70 16.51
N PRO A 101 -23.17 6.85 16.87
CA PRO A 101 -22.87 5.49 17.34
C PRO A 101 -22.60 4.48 16.21
N THR A 102 -22.94 4.83 14.96
CA THR A 102 -22.76 3.96 13.79
C THR A 102 -22.33 4.78 12.58
N MET A 103 -21.66 4.14 11.62
CA MET A 103 -21.25 4.74 10.35
C MET A 103 -22.46 5.27 9.57
N ALA A 104 -23.59 4.56 9.58
CA ALA A 104 -24.81 5.00 8.91
C ALA A 104 -25.37 6.31 9.50
N LYS A 105 -25.39 6.43 10.85
CA LYS A 105 -25.81 7.66 11.53
C LYS A 105 -24.80 8.78 11.34
N ALA A 106 -23.51 8.46 11.31
CA ALA A 106 -22.44 9.39 10.98
C ALA A 106 -22.65 9.97 9.57
N MET A 107 -22.79 9.12 8.56
CA MET A 107 -23.05 9.52 7.18
C MET A 107 -24.31 10.40 7.06
N ALA A 108 -25.41 10.01 7.71
CA ALA A 108 -26.64 10.79 7.71
C ALA A 108 -26.50 12.15 8.41
N PHE A 109 -25.72 12.23 9.48
CA PHE A 109 -25.39 13.49 10.16
C PHE A 109 -24.55 14.40 9.25
N ALA A 110 -23.47 13.86 8.67
CA ALA A 110 -22.61 14.60 7.75
C ALA A 110 -23.39 15.13 6.54
N LEU A 111 -24.27 14.31 5.97
CA LEU A 111 -25.12 14.70 4.85
C LEU A 111 -26.07 15.84 5.20
N ARG A 112 -26.72 15.81 6.37
CA ARG A 112 -27.58 16.92 6.82
C ARG A 112 -26.80 18.23 6.95
N GLN A 113 -25.60 18.16 7.50
CA GLN A 113 -24.75 19.35 7.70
C GLN A 113 -24.15 19.90 6.39
N ARG A 114 -23.96 19.04 5.38
CA ARG A 114 -23.45 19.41 4.06
C ARG A 114 -24.50 19.26 2.97
N PHE A 115 -25.77 19.42 3.33
CA PHE A 115 -26.89 19.08 2.45
C PHE A 115 -26.89 19.91 1.16
N LEU A 116 -26.73 21.23 1.24
CA LEU A 116 -26.76 22.08 0.03
C LEU A 116 -25.60 21.78 -0.94
N PRO A 117 -24.33 21.71 -0.51
CA PRO A 117 -23.24 21.26 -1.38
C PRO A 117 -23.45 19.84 -1.94
N ALA A 118 -23.89 18.89 -1.12
CA ALA A 118 -24.15 17.53 -1.57
C ALA A 118 -25.32 17.48 -2.58
N LEU A 119 -26.40 18.23 -2.34
CA LEU A 119 -27.54 18.34 -3.26
C LEU A 119 -27.11 18.90 -4.61
N TYR A 120 -26.24 19.93 -4.62
CA TYR A 120 -25.66 20.46 -5.85
C TYR A 120 -24.96 19.35 -6.66
N HIS A 121 -24.05 18.60 -6.04
CA HIS A 121 -23.34 17.52 -6.73
C HIS A 121 -24.28 16.39 -7.16
N ARG A 122 -25.27 16.04 -6.33
CA ARG A 122 -26.27 15.02 -6.64
C ARG A 122 -27.09 15.41 -7.87
N LEU A 123 -27.59 16.64 -7.95
CA LEU A 123 -28.39 17.10 -9.09
C LEU A 123 -27.54 17.29 -10.34
N ARG A 124 -26.35 17.88 -10.21
CA ARG A 124 -25.46 18.15 -11.33
C ARG A 124 -24.89 16.88 -11.96
N HIS A 125 -24.53 15.90 -11.14
CA HIS A 125 -23.81 14.71 -11.59
C HIS A 125 -24.63 13.42 -11.54
N ARG A 126 -25.85 13.46 -11.00
CA ARG A 126 -26.74 12.28 -10.87
C ARG A 126 -26.09 11.10 -10.14
N VAL A 127 -25.35 11.41 -9.07
CA VAL A 127 -24.63 10.43 -8.24
C VAL A 127 -25.41 10.07 -6.96
N SER A 128 -24.98 9.03 -6.26
CA SER A 128 -25.53 8.68 -4.94
C SER A 128 -25.31 9.79 -3.90
N TRP A 129 -26.04 9.73 -2.78
CA TRP A 129 -25.83 10.66 -1.68
C TRP A 129 -24.46 10.51 -1.01
N ALA A 130 -23.93 9.28 -0.93
CA ALA A 130 -22.59 9.02 -0.39
C ALA A 130 -21.52 9.71 -1.25
N ARG A 131 -21.52 9.45 -2.56
CA ARG A 131 -20.59 10.11 -3.50
C ARG A 131 -20.78 11.62 -3.54
N ALA A 132 -22.02 12.10 -3.47
CA ALA A 132 -22.31 13.53 -3.43
C ALA A 132 -21.71 14.23 -2.19
N LEU A 133 -21.79 13.59 -1.01
CA LEU A 133 -21.13 14.09 0.19
C LEU A 133 -19.61 14.06 0.04
N LEU A 134 -19.04 12.97 -0.48
CA LEU A 134 -17.61 12.85 -0.72
C LEU A 134 -17.11 13.94 -1.66
N LEU A 135 -17.83 14.24 -2.74
CA LEU A 135 -17.52 15.35 -3.66
C LEU A 135 -17.58 16.70 -2.95
N ALA A 136 -18.58 16.92 -2.11
CA ALA A 136 -18.76 18.17 -1.37
C ALA A 136 -17.63 18.49 -0.38
N ILE A 137 -16.89 17.47 0.10
CA ILE A 137 -15.78 17.66 1.04
C ILE A 137 -14.41 17.74 0.35
N GLN A 138 -14.29 17.38 -0.93
CA GLN A 138 -13.00 17.36 -1.65
C GLN A 138 -12.18 18.65 -1.55
N PRO A 139 -12.77 19.87 -1.63
CA PRO A 139 -12.00 21.11 -1.51
C PRO A 139 -11.26 21.26 -0.17
N ARG A 140 -11.66 20.51 0.87
CA ARG A 140 -10.98 20.48 2.18
C ARG A 140 -10.17 19.19 2.36
N LEU A 141 -10.70 18.06 1.92
CA LEU A 141 -10.06 16.75 2.07
C LEU A 141 -8.75 16.66 1.29
N VAL A 142 -8.75 17.03 0.00
CA VAL A 142 -7.58 16.93 -0.87
C VAL A 142 -6.37 17.71 -0.34
N PRO A 143 -6.48 19.02 -0.03
CA PRO A 143 -5.33 19.76 0.49
C PRO A 143 -4.89 19.27 1.88
N LEU A 144 -5.83 18.84 2.75
CA LEU A 144 -5.46 18.29 4.05
C LEU A 144 -4.66 16.99 3.89
N TYR A 145 -5.19 16.02 3.15
CA TYR A 145 -4.55 14.72 2.96
C TYR A 145 -3.22 14.86 2.22
N LEU A 146 -3.21 15.42 1.00
CA LEU A 146 -1.99 15.50 0.21
C LEU A 146 -0.96 16.47 0.80
N GLY A 147 -1.40 17.59 1.37
CA GLY A 147 -0.50 18.57 1.99
C GLY A 147 0.17 18.01 3.25
N THR A 148 -0.55 17.22 4.05
CA THR A 148 0.02 16.54 5.22
C THR A 148 1.12 15.58 4.78
N PHE A 149 0.82 14.64 3.89
CA PHE A 149 1.80 13.62 3.49
C PHE A 149 2.96 14.20 2.66
N SER A 150 2.74 15.22 1.85
CA SER A 150 3.81 15.98 1.20
C SER A 150 4.76 16.62 2.22
N THR A 151 4.20 17.27 3.25
CA THR A 151 4.99 17.89 4.32
C THR A 151 5.77 16.85 5.10
N LEU A 152 5.17 15.70 5.41
CA LEU A 152 5.82 14.61 6.14
C LEU A 152 6.94 13.97 5.33
N ALA A 153 6.70 13.66 4.04
CA ALA A 153 7.72 13.11 3.16
C ALA A 153 8.96 14.03 3.10
N ARG A 154 8.74 15.35 2.97
CA ARG A 154 9.80 16.36 3.02
C ARG A 154 10.48 16.47 4.38
N LYS A 155 9.69 16.54 5.46
CA LYS A 155 10.19 16.71 6.84
C LYS A 155 11.12 15.56 7.23
N TYR A 156 10.75 14.33 6.88
CA TYR A 156 11.51 13.13 7.23
C TYR A 156 12.44 12.64 6.12
N ARG A 157 12.42 13.29 4.94
CA ARG A 157 13.26 12.99 3.76
C ARG A 157 13.14 11.53 3.32
N VAL A 158 11.90 11.07 3.14
CA VAL A 158 11.59 9.68 2.77
C VAL A 158 10.72 9.62 1.52
N VAL A 159 10.80 8.50 0.82
CA VAL A 159 9.76 8.10 -0.14
C VAL A 159 8.55 7.61 0.66
N LEU A 160 7.37 8.16 0.39
CA LEU A 160 6.20 7.94 1.26
C LEU A 160 4.96 7.53 0.46
N VAL A 161 4.49 6.31 0.68
CA VAL A 161 3.14 5.88 0.29
C VAL A 161 2.17 6.26 1.39
N ALA A 162 1.34 7.25 1.11
CA ALA A 162 0.43 7.91 2.06
C ALA A 162 -0.82 7.09 2.43
N GLY A 163 -0.78 5.77 2.29
CA GLY A 163 -1.97 4.96 2.40
C GLY A 163 -2.94 5.27 1.27
N SER A 164 -4.25 5.31 1.56
CA SER A 164 -5.24 5.73 0.58
C SER A 164 -6.37 6.59 1.14
N ALA A 165 -7.07 7.28 0.23
CA ALA A 165 -8.16 8.20 0.54
C ALA A 165 -9.25 8.18 -0.55
N PRO A 166 -10.51 8.50 -0.24
CA PRO A 166 -11.57 8.70 -1.23
C PRO A 166 -11.41 10.06 -1.93
N LEU A 167 -10.60 10.10 -2.98
CA LEU A 167 -10.28 11.32 -3.71
C LEU A 167 -11.06 11.40 -5.02
N ALA A 168 -11.61 12.58 -5.31
CA ALA A 168 -12.14 12.87 -6.63
C ALA A 168 -11.04 12.81 -7.68
N ALA A 169 -11.41 12.66 -8.96
CA ALA A 169 -10.42 12.61 -10.03
C ALA A 169 -9.52 13.87 -10.03
N LEU A 170 -8.23 13.68 -9.77
CA LEU A 170 -7.24 14.76 -9.83
C LEU A 170 -6.50 14.68 -11.17
N PRO A 171 -6.48 15.76 -11.97
CA PRO A 171 -5.61 15.84 -13.13
C PRO A 171 -4.18 15.93 -12.62
N TYR A 172 -3.39 14.88 -12.83
CA TYR A 172 -2.02 14.80 -12.35
C TYR A 172 -1.03 14.84 -13.52
N PRO A 173 -0.45 16.00 -13.84
CA PRO A 173 0.83 16.07 -14.53
C PRO A 173 1.92 15.57 -13.57
N SER A 174 2.79 14.66 -14.04
CA SER A 174 3.91 14.16 -13.22
C SER A 174 4.76 15.30 -12.67
N GLY A 175 5.17 15.22 -11.39
CA GLY A 175 6.00 16.24 -10.73
C GLY A 175 5.25 17.49 -10.27
N SER A 176 3.91 17.46 -10.28
CA SER A 176 3.11 18.58 -9.76
C SER A 176 3.15 18.63 -8.23
N HIS A 177 3.25 19.84 -7.67
CA HIS A 177 3.04 20.01 -6.25
C HIS A 177 1.54 19.90 -5.88
N PRO A 178 1.18 19.24 -4.76
CA PRO A 178 -0.21 18.97 -4.39
C PRO A 178 -1.13 20.17 -4.34
N GLU A 179 -0.63 21.34 -3.95
CA GLU A 179 -1.39 22.58 -3.82
C GLU A 179 -1.98 23.09 -5.14
N THR A 180 -1.47 22.60 -6.28
CA THR A 180 -1.97 22.96 -7.61
C THR A 180 -3.13 22.07 -8.07
N LEU A 181 -3.33 20.91 -7.43
CA LEU A 181 -4.30 19.93 -7.87
C LEU A 181 -5.72 20.38 -7.53
N ARG A 182 -6.63 20.23 -8.50
CA ARG A 182 -8.04 20.57 -8.34
C ARG A 182 -8.89 19.36 -8.76
N PRO A 183 -9.78 18.86 -7.89
CA PRO A 183 -10.79 17.86 -8.23
C PRO A 183 -11.54 18.19 -9.51
N ARG A 184 -11.74 17.20 -10.37
CA ARG A 184 -12.54 17.33 -11.60
C ARG A 184 -13.51 16.16 -11.75
N GLY A 185 -14.64 16.46 -12.35
CA GLY A 185 -15.64 15.46 -12.68
C GLY A 185 -16.35 14.85 -11.47
N PRO A 186 -17.20 13.84 -11.72
CA PRO A 186 -18.03 13.23 -10.69
C PRO A 186 -17.41 12.00 -10.02
N ALA A 187 -16.31 11.47 -10.56
CA ALA A 187 -15.70 10.24 -10.08
C ALA A 187 -14.90 10.48 -8.79
N VAL A 188 -15.07 9.57 -7.84
CA VAL A 188 -14.32 9.51 -6.58
C VAL A 188 -13.75 8.11 -6.46
N TYR A 189 -12.45 7.99 -6.25
CA TYR A 189 -11.71 6.73 -6.24
C TYR A 189 -11.06 6.51 -4.88
N ASN A 190 -10.93 5.25 -4.46
CA ASN A 190 -9.94 4.90 -3.44
C ASN A 190 -8.54 5.09 -4.06
N THR A 191 -7.80 6.09 -3.60
CA THR A 191 -6.56 6.56 -4.25
C THR A 191 -5.42 6.58 -3.25
N ALA A 192 -4.33 5.90 -3.56
CA ALA A 192 -3.06 6.01 -2.87
C ALA A 192 -2.17 7.07 -3.52
N ALA A 193 -1.49 7.86 -2.70
CA ALA A 193 -0.53 8.87 -3.16
C ALA A 193 0.89 8.47 -2.77
N LEU A 194 1.83 8.65 -3.71
CA LEU A 194 3.26 8.42 -3.51
C LEU A 194 4.00 9.75 -3.58
N PHE A 195 4.80 10.05 -2.56
CA PHE A 195 5.59 11.27 -2.44
C PHE A 195 7.08 10.97 -2.43
N GLY A 196 7.86 11.90 -2.99
CA GLY A 196 9.31 11.90 -2.90
C GLY A 196 9.83 12.56 -1.62
N PRO A 197 11.13 12.40 -1.33
CA PRO A 197 11.78 12.93 -0.12
C PRO A 197 11.83 14.47 -0.06
N ASP A 198 11.51 15.16 -1.15
CA ASP A 198 11.36 16.61 -1.23
C ASP A 198 9.91 17.07 -1.00
N GLY A 199 8.98 16.13 -0.82
CA GLY A 199 7.54 16.37 -0.69
C GLY A 199 6.81 16.51 -2.03
N SER A 200 7.49 16.34 -3.17
CA SER A 200 6.83 16.28 -4.48
C SER A 200 5.90 15.08 -4.55
N LEU A 201 4.74 15.25 -5.18
CA LEU A 201 3.88 14.11 -5.53
C LEU A 201 4.53 13.41 -6.72
N ILE A 202 4.89 12.13 -6.56
CA ILE A 202 5.45 11.27 -7.62
C ILE A 202 4.31 10.63 -8.41
N GLY A 203 3.24 10.23 -7.74
CA GLY A 203 2.14 9.53 -8.41
C GLY A 203 0.89 9.34 -7.58
N LEU A 204 -0.19 9.00 -8.27
CA LEU A 204 -1.46 8.56 -7.70
C LEU A 204 -1.79 7.19 -8.30
N GLN A 205 -2.12 6.22 -7.45
CA GLN A 205 -2.65 4.91 -7.86
C GLN A 205 -4.10 4.81 -7.40
N ARG A 206 -5.01 4.49 -8.33
CA ARG A 206 -6.43 4.24 -8.01
C ARG A 206 -6.63 2.74 -7.85
N LYS A 207 -7.41 2.35 -6.85
CA LYS A 207 -7.78 0.96 -6.59
C LYS A 207 -8.65 0.43 -7.73
N VAL A 208 -8.33 -0.73 -8.28
CA VAL A 208 -9.04 -1.32 -9.43
C VAL A 208 -10.16 -2.24 -8.96
N ALA A 209 -9.86 -3.18 -8.06
CA ALA A 209 -10.79 -4.12 -7.48
C ALA A 209 -11.49 -3.51 -6.25
N ARG A 210 -12.83 -3.44 -6.27
CA ARG A 210 -13.62 -2.88 -5.16
C ARG A 210 -14.15 -3.98 -4.25
N ILE A 211 -14.22 -3.69 -2.96
CA ILE A 211 -15.05 -4.44 -2.01
C ILE A 211 -16.47 -3.86 -1.94
N ASP A 212 -17.40 -4.58 -1.30
CA ASP A 212 -18.80 -4.16 -1.18
C ASP A 212 -18.97 -2.78 -0.52
N LEU A 213 -18.15 -2.47 0.50
CA LEU A 213 -18.15 -1.16 1.18
C LEU A 213 -17.80 0.01 0.24
N GLU A 214 -17.10 -0.25 -0.85
CA GLU A 214 -16.74 0.75 -1.86
C GLU A 214 -17.74 0.77 -3.03
N GLY A 215 -18.64 -0.21 -3.08
CA GLY A 215 -19.66 -0.33 -4.10
C GLY A 215 -20.81 0.67 -3.96
N PRO A 216 -21.83 0.57 -4.84
CA PRO A 216 -22.97 1.50 -4.88
C PRO A 216 -23.81 1.56 -3.60
N GLN A 217 -23.79 0.50 -2.78
CA GLN A 217 -24.50 0.44 -1.50
C GLN A 217 -23.69 1.02 -0.33
N GLY A 218 -22.39 1.23 -0.50
CA GLY A 218 -21.49 1.82 0.49
C GLY A 218 -21.09 3.25 0.12
N LEU A 219 -19.79 3.49 -0.02
CA LEU A 219 -19.23 4.80 -0.35
C LEU A 219 -19.47 5.23 -1.81
N ASP A 220 -19.92 4.32 -2.67
CA ASP A 220 -20.08 4.54 -4.10
C ASP A 220 -18.79 5.12 -4.69
N LEU A 221 -17.69 4.39 -4.58
CA LEU A 221 -16.42 4.72 -5.21
C LEU A 221 -16.37 4.16 -6.64
N THR A 222 -15.73 4.91 -7.53
CA THR A 222 -15.41 4.50 -8.89
C THR A 222 -14.20 3.59 -8.85
N ALA A 223 -14.25 2.48 -9.60
CA ALA A 223 -13.09 1.62 -9.81
C ALA A 223 -12.05 2.34 -10.69
N GLY A 224 -10.77 2.21 -10.34
CA GLY A 224 -9.66 2.58 -11.21
C GLY A 224 -9.62 1.71 -12.47
N SER A 225 -8.98 2.20 -13.52
CA SER A 225 -8.70 1.42 -14.72
C SER A 225 -7.37 0.69 -14.56
N LEU A 226 -7.34 -0.58 -14.97
CA LEU A 226 -6.11 -1.37 -14.96
C LEU A 226 -5.02 -0.70 -15.83
N GLU A 227 -5.41 -0.12 -16.96
CA GLU A 227 -4.52 0.56 -17.90
C GLU A 227 -3.83 1.78 -17.27
N GLU A 228 -4.48 2.43 -16.30
CA GLU A 228 -3.92 3.56 -15.56
C GLU A 228 -2.90 3.15 -14.48
N THR A 229 -2.77 1.85 -14.16
CA THR A 229 -1.77 1.35 -13.21
C THR A 229 -0.35 1.65 -13.69
N ARG A 230 0.48 2.16 -12.79
CA ARG A 230 1.84 2.63 -13.07
C ARG A 230 2.86 2.07 -12.08
N VAL A 231 4.12 2.09 -12.50
CA VAL A 231 5.28 1.86 -11.66
C VAL A 231 6.05 3.16 -11.54
N PHE A 232 6.44 3.50 -10.32
CA PHE A 232 7.05 4.77 -9.98
C PHE A 232 8.52 4.57 -9.64
N PRO A 233 9.46 5.07 -10.47
CA PRO A 233 10.88 5.08 -10.13
C PRO A 233 11.14 6.00 -8.92
N THR A 234 11.89 5.52 -7.94
CA THR A 234 12.27 6.27 -6.73
C THR A 234 13.70 5.95 -6.33
N GLU A 235 14.27 6.70 -5.38
CA GLU A 235 15.59 6.39 -4.80
C GLU A 235 15.61 5.11 -3.95
N ALA A 236 14.44 4.54 -3.61
CA ALA A 236 14.33 3.26 -2.91
C ALA A 236 14.08 2.07 -3.86
N GLY A 237 13.96 2.33 -5.18
CA GLY A 237 13.58 1.33 -6.18
C GLY A 237 12.32 1.68 -6.95
N ARG A 238 11.91 0.80 -7.85
CA ARG A 238 10.71 0.94 -8.67
C ARG A 238 9.48 0.44 -7.92
N VAL A 239 8.67 1.37 -7.43
CA VAL A 239 7.52 1.09 -6.56
C VAL A 239 6.25 0.85 -7.39
N GLY A 240 5.61 -0.29 -7.18
CA GLY A 240 4.25 -0.58 -7.60
C GLY A 240 3.30 -0.55 -6.41
N ILE A 241 2.07 -0.05 -6.59
CA ILE A 241 1.07 0.02 -5.52
C ILE A 241 -0.15 -0.81 -5.93
N ALA A 242 -0.56 -1.76 -5.09
CA ALA A 242 -1.78 -2.54 -5.27
C ALA A 242 -2.61 -2.44 -3.97
N ILE A 243 -3.68 -1.66 -3.99
CA ILE A 243 -4.42 -1.33 -2.76
C ILE A 243 -5.30 -2.52 -2.36
N CYS A 244 -4.98 -3.13 -1.22
CA CYS A 244 -5.74 -4.22 -0.60
C CYS A 244 -6.10 -5.33 -1.60
N LEU A 245 -7.39 -5.47 -1.93
CA LEU A 245 -7.92 -6.49 -2.85
C LEU A 245 -7.20 -6.53 -4.20
N ASP A 246 -6.64 -5.41 -4.67
CA ASP A 246 -5.82 -5.37 -5.89
C ASP A 246 -4.64 -6.36 -5.87
N ALA A 247 -4.13 -6.76 -4.70
CA ALA A 247 -2.96 -7.63 -4.58
C ALA A 247 -3.27 -9.13 -4.53
N PHE A 248 -4.53 -9.53 -4.35
CA PHE A 248 -4.89 -10.92 -3.98
C PHE A 248 -4.96 -11.86 -5.20
N ALA A 249 -4.24 -12.99 -5.13
CA ALA A 249 -4.29 -14.11 -6.06
C ALA A 249 -5.66 -14.85 -6.06
N PRO A 250 -6.00 -15.63 -7.11
CA PRO A 250 -5.21 -15.96 -8.30
C PRO A 250 -5.40 -14.96 -9.47
N GLU A 251 -6.39 -14.09 -9.40
CA GLU A 251 -6.81 -13.20 -10.48
C GLU A 251 -6.43 -11.75 -10.20
N SER A 252 -5.23 -11.45 -9.69
CA SER A 252 -4.84 -10.04 -9.50
C SER A 252 -4.21 -9.49 -10.79
N PRO A 253 -4.99 -8.85 -11.69
CA PRO A 253 -4.41 -8.25 -12.89
C PRO A 253 -3.52 -7.06 -12.54
N VAL A 254 -3.73 -6.43 -11.38
CA VAL A 254 -2.94 -5.28 -10.92
C VAL A 254 -1.50 -5.73 -10.63
N ARG A 255 -1.28 -6.79 -9.85
CA ARG A 255 0.08 -7.26 -9.57
C ARG A 255 0.76 -7.80 -10.83
N GLU A 256 0.02 -8.45 -11.72
CA GLU A 256 0.54 -8.90 -13.01
C GLU A 256 1.01 -7.73 -13.87
N ARG A 257 0.19 -6.68 -13.98
CA ARG A 257 0.54 -5.48 -14.70
C ARG A 257 1.73 -4.75 -14.06
N LEU A 258 1.77 -4.64 -12.74
CA LEU A 258 2.92 -4.03 -12.04
C LEU A 258 4.21 -4.81 -12.30
N ALA A 259 4.17 -6.14 -12.25
CA ALA A 259 5.30 -6.99 -12.59
C ALA A 259 5.73 -6.83 -14.06
N HIS A 260 4.78 -6.78 -14.99
CA HIS A 260 5.07 -6.55 -16.41
C HIS A 260 5.69 -5.17 -16.68
N LEU A 261 5.25 -4.15 -15.95
CA LEU A 261 5.83 -2.81 -15.96
C LEU A 261 7.17 -2.74 -15.19
N GLY A 262 7.59 -3.84 -14.55
CA GLY A 262 8.87 -4.06 -13.88
C GLY A 262 8.99 -3.47 -12.46
N ALA A 263 7.89 -3.33 -11.72
CA ALA A 263 8.00 -2.97 -10.31
C ALA A 263 8.89 -3.96 -9.56
N GLU A 264 9.77 -3.41 -8.73
CA GLU A 264 10.70 -4.15 -7.88
C GLU A 264 10.14 -4.32 -6.47
N ILE A 265 9.40 -3.31 -6.00
CA ILE A 265 8.80 -3.27 -4.67
C ILE A 265 7.30 -3.13 -4.80
N LEU A 266 6.55 -4.07 -4.24
CA LEU A 266 5.10 -4.00 -4.13
C LEU A 266 4.71 -3.35 -2.80
N VAL A 267 3.93 -2.28 -2.83
CA VAL A 267 3.28 -1.75 -1.63
C VAL A 267 1.80 -2.09 -1.69
N GLN A 268 1.33 -2.79 -0.66
CA GLN A 268 -0.07 -3.19 -0.48
C GLN A 268 -0.67 -2.49 0.74
N PRO A 269 -1.06 -1.21 0.65
CA PRO A 269 -1.84 -0.58 1.73
C PRO A 269 -3.14 -1.34 1.93
N SER A 270 -3.47 -1.70 3.17
CA SER A 270 -4.65 -2.52 3.42
C SER A 270 -5.40 -2.16 4.70
N ALA A 271 -6.72 -2.39 4.68
CA ALA A 271 -7.59 -2.34 5.83
C ALA A 271 -8.56 -3.53 5.77
N ASN A 272 -8.50 -4.42 6.75
CA ASN A 272 -9.35 -5.60 6.83
C ASN A 272 -10.50 -5.35 7.83
N PRO A 273 -11.76 -5.19 7.38
CA PRO A 273 -12.90 -4.87 8.23
C PRO A 273 -13.49 -6.13 8.90
N GLY A 274 -12.66 -6.96 9.52
CA GLY A 274 -13.09 -8.22 10.12
C GLY A 274 -12.04 -8.84 11.05
N PRO A 275 -12.43 -9.83 11.88
CA PRO A 275 -11.51 -10.49 12.80
C PRO A 275 -10.33 -11.15 12.08
N TRP A 276 -9.16 -11.13 12.71
CA TRP A 276 -7.94 -11.72 12.16
C TRP A 276 -7.80 -13.20 12.51
N THR A 277 -8.77 -14.01 12.08
CA THR A 277 -8.78 -15.46 12.35
C THR A 277 -7.66 -16.19 11.58
N PRO A 278 -7.32 -17.44 11.94
CA PRO A 278 -6.34 -18.23 11.17
C PRO A 278 -6.72 -18.37 9.68
N GLU A 279 -8.00 -18.49 9.37
CA GLU A 279 -8.50 -18.53 7.98
C GLU A 279 -8.25 -17.21 7.27
N GLN A 280 -8.51 -16.08 7.95
CA GLN A 280 -8.23 -14.76 7.40
C GLN A 280 -6.73 -14.53 7.19
N GLN A 281 -5.88 -15.05 8.08
CA GLN A 281 -4.42 -15.02 7.95
C GLN A 281 -3.93 -15.85 6.76
N ALA A 282 -4.48 -17.06 6.60
CA ALA A 282 -4.18 -17.91 5.45
C ALA A 282 -4.62 -17.25 4.14
N ASP A 283 -5.79 -16.61 4.13
CA ASP A 283 -6.28 -15.84 2.99
C ASP A 283 -5.36 -14.67 2.64
N TRP A 284 -4.84 -13.97 3.65
CA TRP A 284 -3.95 -12.83 3.46
C TRP A 284 -2.62 -13.18 2.79
N LEU A 285 -2.18 -14.44 2.90
CA LEU A 285 -0.99 -14.92 2.18
C LEU A 285 -1.15 -14.82 0.65
N ARG A 286 -2.38 -14.82 0.12
CA ARG A 286 -2.66 -14.65 -1.32
C ARG A 286 -2.28 -13.27 -1.85
N GLY A 287 -2.05 -12.28 -1.00
CA GLY A 287 -1.63 -10.93 -1.36
C GLY A 287 -0.11 -10.80 -1.54
N ALA A 288 0.49 -9.89 -0.76
CA ALA A 288 1.90 -9.52 -0.81
C ALA A 288 2.86 -10.71 -0.67
N TRP A 289 2.53 -11.69 0.18
CA TRP A 289 3.38 -12.86 0.37
C TRP A 289 3.42 -13.73 -0.88
N ALA A 290 2.27 -14.11 -1.44
CA ALA A 290 2.22 -14.89 -2.67
C ALA A 290 2.90 -14.16 -3.83
N ALA A 291 2.64 -12.85 -3.98
CA ALA A 291 3.23 -12.05 -5.05
C ALA A 291 4.77 -12.00 -4.99
N THR A 292 5.35 -12.06 -3.79
CA THR A 292 6.79 -11.87 -3.57
C THR A 292 7.54 -13.20 -3.45
N VAL A 293 7.02 -14.13 -2.65
CA VAL A 293 7.70 -15.39 -2.30
C VAL A 293 7.25 -16.53 -3.20
N GLN A 294 5.94 -16.76 -3.32
CA GLN A 294 5.41 -17.88 -4.09
C GLN A 294 5.57 -17.69 -5.60
N GLU A 295 5.33 -16.48 -6.09
CA GLU A 295 5.35 -16.15 -7.52
C GLU A 295 6.65 -15.45 -7.94
N GLY A 296 7.44 -14.95 -6.99
CA GLY A 296 8.74 -14.34 -7.25
C GLY A 296 8.69 -13.04 -8.08
N ARG A 297 7.55 -12.36 -8.15
CA ARG A 297 7.34 -11.21 -9.07
C ARG A 297 8.07 -9.95 -8.63
N PHE A 298 8.15 -9.72 -7.32
CA PHE A 298 8.75 -8.54 -6.72
C PHE A 298 9.94 -8.94 -5.86
N ALA A 299 10.96 -8.08 -5.74
CA ALA A 299 12.07 -8.32 -4.83
C ALA A 299 11.61 -8.20 -3.37
N TYR A 300 10.75 -7.22 -3.11
CA TYR A 300 10.22 -6.92 -1.79
C TYR A 300 8.73 -6.58 -1.84
N ALA A 301 8.04 -6.77 -0.72
CA ALA A 301 6.72 -6.20 -0.50
C ALA A 301 6.56 -5.57 0.89
N ILE A 302 5.78 -4.50 0.95
CA ILE A 302 5.37 -3.79 2.16
C ILE A 302 3.85 -3.85 2.25
N ASN A 303 3.32 -4.51 3.27
CA ASN A 303 1.88 -4.53 3.54
C ASN A 303 1.61 -3.85 4.89
N PRO A 304 1.34 -2.53 4.91
CA PRO A 304 0.86 -1.84 6.10
C PRO A 304 -0.65 -2.07 6.27
N MET A 305 -1.06 -2.34 7.52
CA MET A 305 -2.43 -2.70 7.91
C MET A 305 -3.03 -1.68 8.87
N MET A 306 -4.31 -1.37 8.68
CA MET A 306 -5.10 -0.57 9.62
C MET A 306 -5.63 -1.47 10.75
N THR A 307 -5.60 -0.97 11.99
CA THR A 307 -6.22 -1.61 13.16
C THR A 307 -7.09 -0.62 13.94
N GLY A 308 -7.95 -1.14 14.80
CA GLY A 308 -8.82 -0.32 15.66
C GLY A 308 -10.20 -0.07 15.06
N THR A 309 -10.96 0.81 15.71
CA THR A 309 -12.40 0.94 15.45
C THR A 309 -12.77 2.34 14.97
N LEU A 310 -13.48 2.40 13.85
CA LEU A 310 -14.13 3.60 13.36
C LEU A 310 -15.65 3.39 13.39
N PHE A 311 -16.29 3.96 14.41
CA PHE A 311 -17.71 3.73 14.73
C PHE A 311 -18.03 2.26 15.01
N ASP A 312 -18.85 1.61 14.19
CA ASP A 312 -19.23 0.20 14.26
C ASP A 312 -18.39 -0.70 13.34
N LEU A 313 -17.37 -0.14 12.67
CA LEU A 313 -16.42 -0.90 11.85
C LEU A 313 -15.12 -1.10 12.62
N ALA A 314 -14.77 -2.36 12.86
CA ALA A 314 -13.53 -2.75 13.52
C ALA A 314 -12.56 -3.37 12.49
N PHE A 315 -11.30 -2.99 12.60
CA PHE A 315 -10.23 -3.40 11.68
C PHE A 315 -9.17 -4.15 12.45
N TYR A 316 -8.72 -5.26 11.88
CA TYR A 316 -7.69 -6.11 12.45
C TYR A 316 -6.72 -6.60 11.39
N GLY A 317 -5.46 -6.72 11.76
CA GLY A 317 -4.50 -7.48 10.99
C GLY A 317 -3.05 -7.15 11.31
N GLN A 318 -2.14 -7.90 10.70
CA GLN A 318 -0.72 -7.81 10.96
C GLN A 318 0.01 -7.27 9.72
N SER A 319 0.64 -6.11 9.88
CA SER A 319 1.51 -5.56 8.85
C SER A 319 2.70 -6.48 8.62
N ALA A 320 3.24 -6.48 7.40
CA ALA A 320 4.35 -7.33 7.04
C ALA A 320 5.34 -6.65 6.08
N LEU A 321 6.61 -6.96 6.25
CA LEU A 321 7.69 -6.71 5.31
C LEU A 321 8.18 -8.06 4.78
N ILE A 322 8.24 -8.20 3.47
CA ILE A 322 8.47 -9.49 2.81
C ILE A 322 9.59 -9.35 1.77
N ALA A 323 10.48 -10.33 1.69
CA ALA A 323 11.52 -10.45 0.68
C ALA A 323 11.38 -11.75 -0.11
N ARG A 324 11.69 -11.67 -1.40
CA ARG A 324 11.78 -12.84 -2.28
C ARG A 324 12.99 -13.72 -1.95
N ASP A 325 14.13 -13.10 -1.67
CA ASP A 325 15.30 -13.82 -1.18
C ASP A 325 15.08 -14.21 0.29
N VAL A 326 14.70 -15.46 0.49
CA VAL A 326 14.39 -16.03 1.81
C VAL A 326 15.57 -16.01 2.76
N ASN A 327 16.81 -15.90 2.25
CA ASN A 327 18.02 -15.82 3.09
C ASN A 327 18.17 -14.46 3.78
N LEU A 328 17.44 -13.44 3.32
CA LEU A 328 17.38 -12.14 4.00
C LEU A 328 16.44 -12.16 5.22
N ALA A 329 15.54 -13.15 5.29
CA ALA A 329 14.55 -13.27 6.36
C ALA A 329 15.06 -14.22 7.47
N PRO A 330 14.75 -13.94 8.75
CA PRO A 330 15.16 -14.80 9.87
C PRO A 330 14.59 -16.23 9.86
N GLY A 331 13.52 -16.48 9.09
CA GLY A 331 12.91 -17.81 8.94
C GLY A 331 11.99 -18.24 10.08
N ASP A 332 11.92 -17.49 11.17
CA ASP A 332 11.10 -17.74 12.36
C ASP A 332 9.86 -16.83 12.46
N ARG A 333 9.49 -16.14 11.36
CA ARG A 333 8.43 -15.12 11.31
C ARG A 333 7.28 -15.53 10.41
N GLY A 334 6.07 -15.15 10.80
CA GLY A 334 4.84 -15.34 10.03
C GLY A 334 3.64 -14.76 10.80
N TYR A 335 2.44 -14.84 10.23
CA TYR A 335 1.24 -14.39 10.95
C TYR A 335 0.98 -15.25 12.19
N ARG A 336 0.36 -14.64 13.20
CA ARG A 336 0.33 -15.10 14.60
C ARG A 336 -0.08 -16.57 14.73
N ASP A 337 -1.13 -16.98 14.01
CA ASP A 337 -1.82 -18.25 14.25
C ASP A 337 -1.50 -19.34 13.21
N ILE A 338 -0.74 -19.00 12.16
CA ILE A 338 -0.37 -19.94 11.08
C ILE A 338 1.11 -20.31 11.08
N GLY A 339 1.88 -19.79 12.04
CA GLY A 339 3.28 -20.12 12.24
C GLY A 339 4.24 -19.44 11.25
N PRO A 340 5.54 -19.75 11.36
CA PRO A 340 6.56 -19.13 10.54
C PRO A 340 6.50 -19.58 9.08
N LEU A 341 6.80 -18.65 8.18
CA LEU A 341 6.81 -18.85 6.74
C LEU A 341 8.04 -18.14 6.12
N PRO A 342 8.55 -18.63 4.98
CA PRO A 342 9.71 -18.03 4.34
C PRO A 342 9.44 -16.59 3.88
N GLY A 343 10.49 -15.78 3.85
CA GLY A 343 10.46 -14.44 3.26
C GLY A 343 9.93 -13.32 4.15
N PHE A 344 9.35 -13.60 5.33
CA PHE A 344 8.95 -12.55 6.27
C PHE A 344 10.16 -11.86 6.90
N LEU A 345 10.52 -10.67 6.39
CA LEU A 345 11.54 -9.81 6.98
C LEU A 345 11.09 -9.29 8.34
N ALA A 346 9.82 -8.90 8.48
CA ALA A 346 9.21 -8.45 9.72
C ALA A 346 7.69 -8.63 9.65
N VAL A 347 7.06 -8.82 10.80
CA VAL A 347 5.61 -8.93 10.94
C VAL A 347 5.20 -8.30 12.26
N ALA A 348 4.07 -7.60 12.29
CA ALA A 348 3.52 -7.05 13.52
C ALA A 348 3.11 -8.19 14.46
N GLN A 349 3.36 -8.05 15.76
CA GLN A 349 3.07 -9.11 16.73
C GLN A 349 1.59 -9.23 17.03
N ARG A 350 0.88 -8.09 17.04
CA ARG A 350 -0.54 -7.99 17.34
C ARG A 350 -1.33 -7.56 16.13
N ASP A 351 -2.57 -8.01 16.07
CA ASP A 351 -3.56 -7.71 15.04
C ASP A 351 -4.47 -6.51 15.38
N ASP A 352 -4.40 -6.03 16.62
CA ASP A 352 -5.31 -5.02 17.17
C ASP A 352 -4.60 -3.75 17.65
N SER A 353 -3.29 -3.62 17.41
CA SER A 353 -2.46 -2.57 18.01
C SER A 353 -1.63 -1.80 16.99
N GLU A 354 -0.96 -0.74 17.45
CA GLU A 354 -0.08 0.08 16.64
C GLU A 354 1.37 -0.39 16.69
N GLU A 355 1.95 -0.66 15.54
CA GLU A 355 3.33 -1.14 15.39
C GLU A 355 4.01 -0.49 14.19
N ILE A 356 5.32 -0.29 14.27
CA ILE A 356 6.12 0.21 13.15
C ILE A 356 7.18 -0.84 12.85
N LEU A 357 7.13 -1.39 11.65
CA LEU A 357 8.09 -2.40 11.19
C LEU A 357 9.17 -1.71 10.37
N VAL A 358 10.41 -2.14 10.55
CA VAL A 358 11.56 -1.62 9.81
C VAL A 358 12.43 -2.80 9.40
N ALA A 359 12.86 -2.83 8.14
CA ALA A 359 13.85 -3.76 7.63
C ALA A 359 14.86 -3.03 6.74
N ARG A 360 16.14 -3.33 6.91
CA ARG A 360 17.22 -2.87 6.03
C ARG A 360 17.55 -3.98 5.04
N VAL A 361 17.48 -3.68 3.75
CA VAL A 361 17.67 -4.66 2.68
C VAL A 361 18.57 -4.10 1.59
N PRO A 362 19.24 -4.94 0.80
CA PRO A 362 19.95 -4.47 -0.39
C PRO A 362 18.98 -3.78 -1.37
N TYR A 363 19.47 -2.77 -2.06
CA TYR A 363 18.76 -2.13 -3.17
C TYR A 363 18.32 -3.22 -4.18
N PRO A 364 17.08 -3.17 -4.68
CA PRO A 364 16.58 -4.18 -5.60
C PRO A 364 17.44 -4.26 -6.88
N PRO A 365 17.58 -5.47 -7.46
CA PRO A 365 18.53 -5.74 -8.54
C PRO A 365 18.20 -5.05 -9.87
#